data_AF-A0A357CQ14-F1
#
_entry.id   AF-A0A357CQ14-F1
#
_cell.length_a   1.000
_cell.length_b   1.000
_cell.length_c   1.000
_cell.angle_alpha   90.00
_cell.angle_beta   90.00
_cell.angle_gamma   90.00
#
_symmetry.space_group_name_H-M   'P 1'
#
loop_
_entity.id
_entity.type
_entity.pdbx_description
1 polymer ?
#
loop_
_entity_poly.entity_id
_entity_poly.type
_entity_poly.pdbx_seq_one_letter_code
_entity_poly.pdbx_strand_id
1 'polypeptide(L)' 'MGRTGRGDTTFAAYLSWRMEHDVAEALKFAAALVSIKMETPGPFQGTLGDVYNRIREYHL' A
#
# COMPACT_ATOMS: atom_id res chain seq x y z
N MET A 1 13.73 5.72 8.56
CA MET A 1 14.12 4.44 7.92
C MET A 1 13.00 4.02 6.96
N GLY A 2 13.25 3.21 5.92
CA GLY A 2 12.21 2.73 4.99
C GLY A 2 11.69 3.70 3.90
N ARG A 3 12.32 4.84 3.65
CA ARG A 3 11.76 5.92 2.81
C ARG A 3 12.13 5.86 1.31
N THR A 4 13.13 5.06 0.96
CA THR A 4 13.59 4.86 -0.43
C THR A 4 12.59 4.01 -1.20
N GLY A 5 12.31 4.35 -2.46
CA GLY A 5 11.36 3.63 -3.32
C GLY A 5 9.88 3.76 -2.91
N ARG A 6 9.54 4.64 -1.96
CA ARG A 6 8.15 4.80 -1.49
C ARG A 6 7.22 5.31 -2.60
N GLY A 7 7.69 6.24 -3.43
CA GLY A 7 6.90 6.81 -4.53
C GLY A 7 6.57 5.74 -5.56
N ASP A 8 7.58 5.00 -6.00
CA ASP A 8 7.41 3.87 -6.92
C ASP A 8 6.46 2.82 -6.34
N THR A 9 6.60 2.50 -5.06
CA THR A 9 5.70 1.56 -4.35
C THR A 9 4.27 2.08 -4.32
N THR A 10 4.04 3.36 -4.01
CA THR A 10 2.69 3.95 -3.99
C THR A 10 2.04 3.90 -5.36
N PHE A 11 2.75 4.34 -6.41
CA PHE A 11 2.18 4.38 -7.76
C PHE A 11 1.99 2.98 -8.34
N ALA A 12 2.94 2.06 -8.13
CA ALA A 12 2.78 0.67 -8.54
C ALA A 12 1.57 0.02 -7.87
N ALA A 13 1.39 0.22 -6.55
CA ALA A 13 0.23 -0.29 -5.82
C ALA A 13 -1.08 0.32 -6.35
N TYR A 14 -1.14 1.64 -6.52
CA TYR A 14 -2.34 2.31 -7.04
C TYR A 14 -2.71 1.84 -8.44
N LEU A 15 -1.75 1.84 -9.37
CA LEU A 15 -2.00 1.45 -10.76
C LEU A 15 -2.41 -0.02 -10.86
N SER A 16 -1.75 -0.90 -10.08
CA SER A 16 -2.09 -2.32 -10.06
C SER A 16 -3.53 -2.56 -9.59
N TRP A 17 -3.95 -1.84 -8.55
CA TRP A 17 -5.28 -2.02 -7.96
C TRP A 17 -6.38 -1.32 -8.76
N ARG A 18 -6.09 -0.13 -9.29
CA ARG A 18 -7.05 0.73 -10.00
C ARG A 18 -7.58 0.11 -11.28
N MET A 19 -6.87 -0.85 -11.89
CA MET A 19 -7.36 -1.55 -13.08
C MET A 19 -8.69 -2.27 -12.84
N GLU A 20 -8.93 -2.75 -11.62
CA GLU A 20 -10.11 -3.55 -11.27
C GLU A 20 -10.98 -2.90 -10.18
N HIS A 21 -10.48 -1.87 -9.50
CA HIS A 21 -11.16 -1.22 -8.36
C HIS A 21 -11.41 0.26 -8.60
N ASP A 22 -12.30 0.85 -7.81
CA ASP A 22 -12.57 2.29 -7.88
C ASP A 22 -11.41 3.14 -7.34
N VAL A 23 -11.50 4.45 -7.53
CA VAL A 23 -10.45 5.39 -7.10
C VAL A 23 -10.25 5.37 -5.59
N ALA A 24 -11.33 5.30 -4.81
CA ALA A 24 -11.26 5.38 -3.35
C ALA A 24 -10.63 4.09 -2.77
N GLU A 25 -11.03 2.93 -3.26
CA GLU A 25 -10.46 1.64 -2.89
C GLU A 25 -8.99 1.54 -3.29
N ALA A 26 -8.64 1.93 -4.52
CA ALA A 26 -7.25 1.91 -4.98
C ALA A 26 -6.36 2.86 -4.16
N LEU A 27 -6.86 4.03 -3.75
CA LEU A 27 -6.14 4.95 -2.88
C LEU A 27 -5.93 4.36 -1.48
N LYS A 28 -6.96 3.77 -0.87
CA LYS A 28 -6.84 3.09 0.43
C LYS A 28 -5.82 1.96 0.37
N PHE A 29 -5.86 1.15 -0.69
CA PHE A 29 -4.90 0.07 -0.91
C PHE A 29 -3.46 0.59 -1.02
N ALA A 30 -3.22 1.58 -1.88
CA ALA A 30 -1.89 2.15 -2.07
C ALA A 30 -1.33 2.79 -0.80
N ALA A 31 -2.17 3.51 -0.05
CA ALA A 31 -1.81 4.14 1.22
C ALA A 31 -1.45 3.11 2.29
N ALA A 32 -2.25 2.05 2.43
CA ALA A 32 -2.00 0.97 3.37
C ALA A 32 -0.70 0.22 3.05
N LEU A 33 -0.50 -0.17 1.78
CA LEU A 33 0.67 -0.90 1.34
C LEU A 33 1.96 -0.08 1.53
N VAL A 34 1.98 1.19 1.11
CA VAL A 34 3.18 2.03 1.30
C VAL A 34 3.46 2.31 2.77
N SER A 35 2.43 2.39 3.63
CA SER A 35 2.61 2.58 5.07
C SER A 35 3.36 1.40 5.67
N ILE A 36 2.95 0.17 5.35
CA ILE A 36 3.65 -1.06 5.76
C ILE A 36 5.07 -1.08 5.19
N LYS A 37 5.25 -0.75 3.90
CA LYS A 37 6.58 -0.66 3.28
C LYS A 37 7.50 0.28 4.06
N MET A 38 6.98 1.38 4.59
CA MET A 38 7.80 2.42 5.22
C MET A 38 8.30 2.02 6.62
N GLU A 39 7.76 0.96 7.21
CA GLU A 39 8.16 0.45 8.54
C GLU A 39 9.54 -0.21 8.50
N THR A 40 9.94 -0.79 7.36
CA THR A 40 11.22 -1.47 7.20
C THR A 40 12.04 -0.93 5.99
N PRO A 41 13.38 -0.87 6.09
CA PRO A 41 14.24 -0.63 4.94
C PRO A 41 14.12 -1.73 3.88
N GLY A 42 14.34 -1.34 2.62
CA GLY A 42 14.27 -2.25 1.48
C GLY A 42 12.89 -2.32 0.81
N PRO A 43 12.70 -3.30 -0.10
CA PRO A 43 11.44 -3.55 -0.80
C PRO A 43 10.30 -3.92 0.16
N PHE A 44 9.06 -3.86 -0.34
CA PHE A 44 7.91 -4.37 0.40
C PHE A 44 8.02 -5.89 0.61
N GLN A 45 7.82 -6.34 1.86
CA GLN A 45 7.89 -7.74 2.26
C GLN A 45 6.58 -8.26 2.90
N GLY A 46 5.52 -7.46 2.86
CA GLY A 46 4.22 -7.85 3.41
C GLY A 46 3.40 -8.71 2.44
N THR A 47 2.23 -9.11 2.90
CA THR A 47 1.22 -9.85 2.13
C THR A 47 0.01 -8.97 1.82
N LEU A 48 -0.85 -9.41 0.90
CA LEU A 48 -2.16 -8.76 0.70
C LEU A 48 -2.99 -8.77 1.99
N GLY A 49 -2.88 -9.82 2.80
CA GLY A 49 -3.55 -9.90 4.11
C GLY A 49 -3.14 -8.76 5.04
N ASP A 50 -1.86 -8.41 5.07
CA ASP A 50 -1.35 -7.29 5.88
C ASP A 50 -1.92 -5.95 5.41
N VAL A 51 -2.03 -5.76 4.08
CA VAL A 51 -2.63 -4.57 3.49
C VAL A 51 -4.11 -4.46 3.86
N TYR A 52 -4.88 -5.55 3.74
CA TYR A 52 -6.30 -5.56 4.13
C TYR A 52 -6.49 -5.34 5.64
N ASN A 53 -5.61 -5.91 6.47
CA ASN A 53 -5.61 -5.66 7.90
C ASN A 53 -5.39 -4.17 8.20
N ARG A 54 -4.40 -3.55 7.54
CA ARG A 54 -4.12 -2.11 7.68
C ARG A 54 -5.29 -1.23 7.26
N ILE A 55 -5.98 -1.58 6.16
CA ILE A 55 -7.19 -0.84 5.72
C ILE A 55 -8.29 -0.97 6.79
N ARG A 56 -8.53 -2.18 7.31
CA ARG A 56 -9.54 -2.40 8.36
C ARG A 56 -9.23 -1.67 9.65
N GLU A 57 -7.96 -1.56 10.03
CA GLU A 57 -7.54 -0.93 11.28
C GLU A 57 -7.71 0.61 11.26
N TYR A 58 -7.51 1.27 10.12
CA TYR A 58 -7.46 2.75 10.03
C TYR A 58 -8.50 3.41 9.11
N HIS A 59 -9.30 2.64 8.35
CA HIS A 59 -10.23 3.17 7.34
C HIS A 59 -11.65 2.56 7.38
N LEU A 60 -12.10 2.07 8.55
CA LEU A 60 -13.51 1.78 8.84
C LEU A 60 -14.24 3.04 9.32
#